data_AF-A0A0Q4IVN5-F1
#
_entry.id   AF-A0A0Q4IVN5-F1
#
_cell.length_a   1.000
_cell.length_b   1.000
_cell.length_c   1.000
_cell.angle_alpha   90.00
_cell.angle_beta   90.00
_cell.angle_gamma   90.00
#
_symmetry.space_group_name_H-M   'P 1'
#
loop_
_entity.id
_entity.type
_entity.pdbx_description
1 polymer ?
#
loop_
_entity_poly.entity_id
_entity_poly.type
_entity_poly.pdbx_seq_one_letter_code
_entity_poly.pdbx_strand_id
1 'polypeptide(L)'
;MKGPTMNGATVDSARADMTTDQLWWRRRTSDILSLATSIRASPIRWQRNMIDWSGIPWDGRSALRVGDVAVPANDVRQLVANLELQAERLRQERVTAPAAKDVRVAITGPNERECLTIDVDLADFILPIAVEVCAFANGPASLTRTVSEVMQHVEAAVRNRRTVARREVALRGALEKTAARIGAGCVPLWLRMAPIPSAEPADRLPLRHYTVVTTLLDDSLSYSPSPSEPVWTNADIRDHQRLHGRTQRRRTTLLGDLQASGSIGSITDVSLALINAADLEPSATLLAARAARIGDPRGELQFRRWGCLNTLSWIEGVLRTSIECDQGRYDDGQLTLHGAYPASLAIGCKGRPLAAIMDHPALRTSGAVIASANVTEDAFILRHRSSVTFGGRYIDQ
;
A
#
# COMPACT_ATOMS: atom_id res chain seq x y z
N MET A 1 17.68 -36.77 20.47
CA MET A 1 16.41 -36.01 20.51
C MET A 1 16.38 -35.10 19.30
N LYS A 2 15.40 -35.26 18.42
CA LYS A 2 15.20 -34.41 17.23
C LYS A 2 14.54 -33.11 17.70
N GLY A 3 15.25 -32.00 17.60
CA GLY A 3 14.71 -30.66 17.87
C GLY A 3 13.77 -30.20 16.75
N PRO A 4 12.81 -29.29 17.04
CA PRO A 4 11.80 -28.89 16.07
C PRO A 4 12.40 -27.96 15.01
N THR A 5 12.20 -28.31 13.74
CA THR A 5 12.39 -27.43 12.58
C THR A 5 11.15 -26.57 12.37
N MET A 6 11.23 -25.26 12.67
CA MET A 6 10.31 -24.18 12.27
C MET A 6 11.13 -22.87 12.30
N ASN A 7 11.22 -21.99 11.30
CA ASN A 7 10.17 -21.26 10.58
C ASN A 7 10.65 -20.79 9.17
N GLY A 8 10.68 -21.69 8.18
CA GLY A 8 10.55 -21.32 6.76
C GLY A 8 9.09 -21.46 6.26
N ALA A 9 8.25 -22.12 7.04
CA ALA A 9 6.91 -22.54 6.65
C ALA A 9 5.85 -21.43 6.70
N THR A 10 6.04 -20.34 7.45
CA THR A 10 5.00 -19.30 7.64
C THR A 10 4.92 -18.29 6.51
N VAL A 11 6.05 -17.98 5.85
CA VAL A 11 6.05 -17.13 4.66
C VAL A 11 5.59 -17.94 3.44
N ASP A 12 6.05 -19.19 3.30
CA ASP A 12 5.62 -20.07 2.23
C ASP A 12 4.19 -20.60 2.42
N SER A 13 3.65 -20.68 3.65
CA SER A 13 2.22 -21.00 3.87
C SER A 13 1.31 -19.83 3.51
N ALA A 14 1.68 -18.59 3.85
CA ALA A 14 0.94 -17.41 3.37
C ALA A 14 1.00 -17.31 1.83
N ARG A 15 2.15 -17.66 1.25
CA ARG A 15 2.36 -17.76 -0.21
C ARG A 15 1.52 -18.87 -0.84
N ALA A 16 1.38 -20.00 -0.17
CA ALA A 16 0.53 -21.11 -0.58
C ALA A 16 -0.96 -20.74 -0.48
N ASP A 17 -1.42 -20.13 0.61
CA ASP A 17 -2.83 -19.72 0.80
C ASP A 17 -3.26 -18.57 -0.14
N MET A 18 -2.29 -17.78 -0.63
CA MET A 18 -2.51 -16.79 -1.69
C MET A 18 -2.61 -17.41 -3.09
N THR A 19 -2.07 -18.62 -3.30
CA THR A 19 -1.92 -19.23 -4.63
C THR A 19 -2.66 -20.55 -4.83
N THR A 20 -3.23 -21.15 -3.77
CA THR A 20 -3.96 -22.43 -3.86
C THR A 20 -5.48 -22.20 -3.98
N ASP A 21 -5.98 -22.51 -5.18
CA ASP A 21 -7.33 -22.99 -5.49
C ASP A 21 -8.57 -22.09 -5.51
N GLN A 22 -8.47 -20.76 -5.41
CA GLN A 22 -9.63 -19.91 -5.73
C GLN A 22 -9.24 -18.69 -6.56
N LEU A 23 -9.98 -18.48 -7.66
CA LEU A 23 -9.95 -17.31 -8.54
C LEU A 23 -9.81 -16.03 -7.69
N TRP A 24 -8.59 -15.52 -7.52
CA TRP A 24 -8.28 -14.40 -6.63
C TRP A 24 -9.15 -13.16 -6.96
N TRP A 25 -9.53 -13.02 -8.23
CA TRP A 25 -10.42 -11.98 -8.72
C TRP A 25 -11.88 -12.12 -8.27
N ARG A 26 -12.33 -13.31 -7.84
CA ARG A 26 -13.66 -13.55 -7.26
C ARG A 26 -13.70 -13.34 -5.76
N ARG A 27 -12.56 -13.19 -5.08
CA ARG A 27 -12.53 -12.96 -3.63
C ARG A 27 -13.33 -11.70 -3.30
N ARG A 28 -14.20 -11.82 -2.31
CA ARG A 28 -14.95 -10.69 -1.75
C ARG A 28 -14.04 -9.90 -0.82
N THR A 29 -14.40 -8.65 -0.53
CA THR A 29 -13.67 -7.83 0.43
C THR A 29 -13.54 -8.51 1.80
N SER A 30 -14.58 -9.24 2.25
CA SER A 30 -14.53 -10.05 3.47
C SER A 30 -13.46 -11.15 3.46
N ASP A 31 -13.25 -11.79 2.31
CA ASP A 31 -12.29 -12.88 2.14
C ASP A 31 -10.87 -12.33 2.14
N ILE A 32 -10.69 -11.17 1.53
CA ILE A 32 -9.43 -10.43 1.51
C ILE A 32 -9.08 -9.92 2.91
N LEU A 33 -10.06 -9.41 3.66
CA LEU A 33 -9.88 -9.00 5.06
C LEU A 33 -9.48 -10.19 5.92
N SER A 34 -10.11 -11.35 5.72
CA SER A 34 -9.77 -12.58 6.43
C SER A 34 -8.34 -13.04 6.11
N LEU A 35 -7.92 -12.95 4.84
CA LEU A 35 -6.53 -13.21 4.44
C LEU A 35 -5.56 -12.20 5.07
N ALA A 36 -5.89 -10.91 5.04
CA ALA A 36 -5.05 -9.86 5.59
C ALA A 36 -4.89 -10.01 7.11
N THR A 37 -5.89 -10.53 7.81
CA THR A 37 -5.84 -10.76 9.26
C THR A 37 -5.18 -12.08 9.64
N SER A 38 -5.20 -13.09 8.76
CA SER A 38 -4.54 -14.39 9.00
C SER A 38 -3.01 -14.32 8.84
N ILE A 39 -2.50 -13.37 8.05
CA ILE A 39 -1.07 -13.05 8.01
C ILE A 39 -0.71 -12.43 9.37
N ARG A 40 -0.18 -13.24 10.30
CA ARG A 40 0.15 -12.89 11.70
C ARG A 40 1.04 -11.66 11.91
N ALA A 41 1.59 -11.09 10.84
CA ALA A 41 2.39 -9.88 10.84
C ALA A 41 1.87 -8.83 9.85
N SER A 42 0.58 -8.85 9.52
CA SER A 42 -0.06 -7.85 8.66
C SER A 42 0.06 -6.48 9.32
N PRO A 43 1.01 -5.63 8.89
CA PRO A 43 1.24 -4.33 9.49
C PRO A 43 -0.02 -3.48 9.33
N ILE A 44 -0.14 -2.43 10.13
CA ILE A 44 -1.16 -1.38 9.95
C ILE A 44 -1.27 -0.95 8.47
N ARG A 45 -0.15 -0.98 7.74
CA ARG A 45 -0.06 -0.76 6.30
C ARG A 45 -0.94 -1.67 5.45
N TRP A 46 -0.90 -2.98 5.69
CA TRP A 46 -1.71 -3.94 4.92
C TRP A 46 -3.19 -3.64 5.12
N GLN A 47 -3.60 -3.40 6.37
CA GLN A 47 -4.97 -3.07 6.72
C GLN A 47 -5.40 -1.74 6.09
N ARG A 48 -4.58 -0.69 6.18
CA ARG A 48 -4.87 0.62 5.58
C ARG A 48 -5.00 0.51 4.07
N ASN A 49 -3.99 -0.04 3.38
CA ASN A 49 -4.03 -0.17 1.94
C ASN A 49 -5.25 -1.00 1.53
N MET A 50 -5.49 -2.15 2.17
CA MET A 50 -6.67 -2.98 1.90
C MET A 50 -7.99 -2.22 2.05
N ILE A 51 -8.16 -1.39 3.08
CA ILE A 51 -9.33 -0.54 3.21
C ILE A 51 -9.41 0.44 2.03
N ASP A 52 -8.30 1.08 1.67
CA ASP A 52 -8.24 2.06 0.58
C ASP A 52 -8.69 1.45 -0.77
N TRP A 53 -8.34 0.19 -1.06
CA TRP A 53 -8.64 -0.42 -2.37
C TRP A 53 -9.80 -1.41 -2.42
N SER A 54 -10.04 -2.16 -1.35
CA SER A 54 -11.13 -3.14 -1.27
C SER A 54 -12.32 -2.65 -0.46
N GLY A 55 -12.19 -1.55 0.29
CA GLY A 55 -13.24 -1.05 1.17
C GLY A 55 -13.38 -1.83 2.48
N ILE A 56 -14.32 -1.40 3.31
CA ILE A 56 -14.65 -2.03 4.60
C ILE A 56 -15.89 -2.90 4.40
N PRO A 57 -15.83 -4.23 4.61
CA PRO A 57 -17.00 -5.09 4.46
C PRO A 57 -18.00 -4.82 5.58
N TRP A 58 -19.30 -4.87 5.26
CA TRP A 58 -20.34 -4.78 6.27
C TRP A 58 -20.50 -6.11 7.01
N ASP A 59 -20.69 -6.06 8.33
CA ASP A 59 -20.88 -7.25 9.17
C ASP A 59 -22.31 -7.83 9.12
N GLY A 60 -23.21 -7.20 8.35
CA GLY A 60 -24.62 -7.59 8.21
C GLY A 60 -25.53 -7.23 9.39
N ARG A 61 -24.99 -6.61 10.45
CA ARG A 61 -25.68 -6.46 11.74
C ARG A 61 -25.63 -5.04 12.28
N SER A 62 -24.46 -4.42 12.24
CA SER A 62 -24.20 -3.10 12.81
C SER A 62 -24.64 -1.99 11.86
N ALA A 63 -24.83 -0.79 12.40
CA ALA A 63 -24.98 0.40 11.56
C ALA A 63 -23.72 0.58 10.71
N LEU A 64 -23.90 0.93 9.43
CA LEU A 64 -22.81 1.12 8.50
C LEU A 64 -22.42 2.60 8.46
N ARG A 65 -21.16 2.92 8.78
CA ARG A 65 -20.62 4.28 8.66
C ARG A 65 -20.19 4.55 7.23
N VAL A 66 -20.69 5.63 6.65
CA VAL A 66 -20.34 6.10 5.30
C VAL A 66 -20.01 7.58 5.41
N GLY A 67 -18.71 7.91 5.48
CA GLY A 67 -18.23 9.21 5.92
C GLY A 67 -18.77 9.55 7.30
N ASP A 68 -19.30 10.76 7.44
CA ASP A 68 -19.87 11.24 8.70
C ASP A 68 -21.28 10.68 9.01
N VAL A 69 -21.87 9.95 8.06
CA VAL A 69 -23.26 9.46 8.17
C VAL A 69 -23.29 8.01 8.66
N ALA A 70 -24.12 7.72 9.66
CA ALA A 70 -24.43 6.35 10.07
C ALA A 70 -25.73 5.89 9.41
N VAL A 71 -25.65 4.91 8.52
CA VAL A 71 -26.82 4.26 7.93
C VAL A 71 -27.29 3.14 8.86
N PRO A 72 -28.55 3.16 9.34
CA PRO A 72 -29.08 2.11 10.20
C PRO A 72 -29.01 0.73 9.54
N ALA A 73 -28.68 -0.29 10.32
CA ALA A 73 -28.56 -1.67 9.82
C ALA A 73 -29.88 -2.20 9.20
N ASN A 74 -31.03 -1.76 9.72
CA ASN A 74 -32.33 -2.12 9.19
C ASN A 74 -32.52 -1.62 7.75
N ASP A 75 -32.05 -0.41 7.46
CA ASP A 75 -32.21 0.20 6.15
C ASP A 75 -31.32 -0.49 5.11
N VAL A 76 -30.08 -0.84 5.50
CA VAL A 76 -29.19 -1.63 4.65
C VAL A 76 -29.75 -3.04 4.41
N ARG A 77 -30.29 -3.70 5.45
CA ARG A 77 -30.98 -4.99 5.29
C ARG A 77 -32.18 -4.89 4.34
N GLN A 78 -32.97 -3.82 4.46
CA GLN A 78 -34.13 -3.59 3.60
C GLN A 78 -33.69 -3.35 2.14
N LEU A 79 -32.62 -2.60 1.91
CA LEU A 79 -32.03 -2.43 0.57
C LEU A 79 -31.62 -3.79 -0.03
N VAL A 80 -30.85 -4.58 0.72
CA VAL A 80 -30.35 -5.89 0.27
C VAL A 80 -31.52 -6.84 -0.02
N ALA A 81 -32.51 -6.93 0.88
CA ALA A 81 -33.69 -7.78 0.68
C ALA A 81 -34.51 -7.37 -0.55
N ASN A 82 -34.67 -6.06 -0.80
CA ASN A 82 -35.36 -5.57 -1.99
C ASN A 82 -34.58 -5.90 -3.27
N LEU A 83 -33.25 -5.80 -3.26
CA LEU A 83 -32.40 -6.16 -4.39
C LEU A 83 -32.40 -7.67 -4.65
N GLU A 84 -32.38 -8.49 -3.61
CA GLU A 84 -32.53 -9.94 -3.69
C GLU A 84 -33.85 -10.31 -4.39
N LEU A 85 -34.98 -9.77 -3.92
CA LEU A 85 -36.29 -10.00 -4.54
C LEU A 85 -36.35 -9.58 -6.01
N GLN A 86 -35.73 -8.45 -6.38
CA GLN A 86 -35.72 -7.99 -7.78
C GLN A 86 -34.77 -8.82 -8.65
N ALA A 87 -33.61 -9.22 -8.14
CA ALA A 87 -32.67 -10.09 -8.84
C ALA A 87 -33.30 -11.47 -9.11
N GLU A 88 -34.03 -12.03 -8.14
CA GLU A 88 -34.78 -13.28 -8.31
C GLU A 88 -35.88 -13.14 -9.38
N ARG A 89 -36.58 -12.01 -9.42
CA ARG A 89 -37.62 -11.72 -10.43
C ARG A 89 -37.07 -11.62 -11.85
N LEU A 90 -35.84 -11.14 -12.02
CA LEU A 90 -35.20 -11.11 -13.33
C LEU A 90 -35.00 -12.52 -13.92
N ARG A 91 -35.01 -13.59 -13.10
CA ARG A 91 -34.87 -15.01 -13.51
C ARG A 91 -33.70 -15.25 -14.47
N GLN A 92 -32.63 -14.47 -14.33
CA GLN A 92 -31.45 -14.65 -15.16
C GLN A 92 -30.52 -15.63 -14.46
N GLU A 93 -30.24 -16.77 -15.11
CA GLU A 93 -29.45 -17.90 -14.58
C GLU A 93 -28.07 -17.54 -14.01
N ARG A 94 -27.60 -16.32 -14.23
CA ARG A 94 -26.22 -15.91 -14.00
C ARG A 94 -26.09 -14.58 -13.27
N VAL A 95 -27.14 -14.14 -12.58
CA VAL A 95 -27.10 -13.04 -11.60
C VAL A 95 -27.28 -13.67 -10.23
N THR A 96 -26.31 -13.52 -9.34
CA THR A 96 -26.47 -13.95 -7.94
C THR A 96 -27.09 -12.81 -7.14
N ALA A 97 -28.13 -13.12 -6.36
CA ALA A 97 -28.74 -12.17 -5.46
C ALA A 97 -27.69 -11.61 -4.47
N PRO A 98 -27.63 -10.28 -4.25
CA PRO A 98 -26.71 -9.70 -3.29
C PRO A 98 -27.06 -10.13 -1.86
N ALA A 99 -26.04 -10.41 -1.05
CA ALA A 99 -26.18 -10.67 0.38
C ALA A 99 -25.37 -9.66 1.20
N ALA A 100 -25.44 -9.76 2.54
CA ALA A 100 -24.71 -8.85 3.44
C ALA A 100 -23.19 -8.81 3.17
N LYS A 101 -22.58 -9.95 2.82
CA LYS A 101 -21.14 -10.06 2.48
C LYS A 101 -20.73 -9.30 1.20
N ASP A 102 -21.71 -8.92 0.39
CA ASP A 102 -21.52 -8.19 -0.87
C ASP A 102 -21.64 -6.68 -0.66
N VAL A 103 -21.97 -6.23 0.55
CA VAL A 103 -22.04 -4.83 0.94
C VAL A 103 -20.73 -4.42 1.59
N ARG A 104 -20.19 -3.29 1.13
CA ARG A 104 -18.98 -2.68 1.69
C ARG A 104 -19.01 -1.16 1.60
N VAL A 105 -18.20 -0.48 2.40
CA VAL A 105 -17.93 0.95 2.25
C VAL A 105 -16.68 1.09 1.40
N ALA A 106 -16.77 1.80 0.28
CA ALA A 106 -15.63 2.02 -0.59
C ALA A 106 -15.59 3.48 -1.04
N ILE A 107 -14.40 3.95 -1.38
CA ILE A 107 -14.17 5.30 -1.91
C ILE A 107 -14.55 5.31 -3.40
N THR A 108 -15.30 6.33 -3.82
CA THR A 108 -15.76 6.46 -5.21
C THR A 108 -15.54 7.86 -5.77
N GLY A 109 -15.17 7.92 -7.04
CA GLY A 109 -15.05 9.15 -7.81
C GLY A 109 -13.82 10.01 -7.49
N PRO A 110 -13.63 11.12 -8.23
CA PRO A 110 -12.47 12.01 -8.11
C PRO A 110 -12.45 12.83 -6.80
N ASN A 111 -13.58 12.90 -6.09
CA ASN A 111 -13.70 13.59 -4.81
C ASN A 111 -13.49 12.65 -3.62
N GLU A 112 -13.06 11.40 -3.87
CA GLU A 112 -12.76 10.40 -2.85
C GLU A 112 -13.87 10.25 -1.79
N ARG A 113 -15.14 10.23 -2.23
CA ARG A 113 -16.26 10.11 -1.31
C ARG A 113 -16.49 8.65 -0.92
N GLU A 114 -16.58 8.39 0.38
CA GLU A 114 -17.05 7.11 0.88
C GLU A 114 -18.50 6.89 0.47
N CYS A 115 -18.78 5.71 -0.08
CA CYS A 115 -20.12 5.29 -0.50
C CYS A 115 -20.38 3.86 -0.06
N LEU A 116 -21.64 3.56 0.21
CA LEU A 116 -22.11 2.18 0.34
C LEU A 116 -22.03 1.54 -1.04
N THR A 117 -21.26 0.48 -1.20
CA THR A 117 -21.09 -0.25 -2.46
C THR A 117 -21.67 -1.65 -2.33
N ILE A 118 -22.42 -2.08 -3.34
CA ILE A 118 -22.99 -3.41 -3.46
C ILE A 118 -22.33 -4.13 -4.64
N ASP A 119 -21.64 -5.23 -4.36
CA ASP A 119 -20.93 -6.04 -5.33
C ASP A 119 -21.85 -7.15 -5.90
N VAL A 120 -22.50 -6.91 -7.04
CA VAL A 120 -23.40 -7.89 -7.67
C VAL A 120 -22.60 -8.93 -8.47
N ASP A 121 -22.78 -10.23 -8.18
CA ASP A 121 -22.13 -11.30 -8.96
C ASP A 121 -22.88 -11.57 -10.27
N LEU A 122 -22.21 -11.42 -11.40
CA LEU A 122 -22.74 -11.77 -12.73
C LEU A 122 -22.08 -13.05 -13.28
N ALA A 123 -21.48 -13.86 -12.41
CA ALA A 123 -20.67 -15.07 -12.65
C ALA A 123 -19.35 -14.83 -13.40
N ASP A 124 -19.35 -14.05 -14.48
CA ASP A 124 -18.14 -13.76 -15.27
C ASP A 124 -17.33 -12.61 -14.66
N PHE A 125 -18.03 -11.68 -14.01
CA PHE A 125 -17.47 -10.50 -13.36
C PHE A 125 -18.35 -10.06 -12.18
N ILE A 126 -17.78 -9.21 -11.34
CA ILE A 126 -18.49 -8.54 -10.24
C ILE A 126 -18.77 -7.10 -10.64
N LEU A 127 -20.02 -6.67 -10.49
CA LEU A 127 -20.48 -5.32 -10.78
C LEU A 127 -20.64 -4.53 -9.47
N PRO A 128 -19.72 -3.62 -9.13
CA PRO A 128 -19.82 -2.79 -7.94
C PRO A 128 -20.69 -1.56 -8.23
N ILE A 129 -21.79 -1.42 -7.50
CA ILE A 129 -22.70 -0.27 -7.61
C ILE A 129 -22.66 0.51 -6.31
N ALA A 130 -22.32 1.79 -6.40
CA ALA A 130 -22.28 2.72 -5.28
C ALA A 130 -23.65 3.37 -5.07
N VAL A 131 -24.16 3.28 -3.86
CA VAL A 131 -25.41 3.85 -3.39
C VAL A 131 -25.10 5.05 -2.52
N GLU A 132 -25.68 6.19 -2.88
CA GLU A 132 -25.54 7.43 -2.12
C GLU A 132 -26.33 7.35 -0.80
N VAL A 133 -25.79 7.93 0.27
CA VAL A 133 -26.43 7.95 1.60
C VAL A 133 -27.79 8.67 1.60
N CYS A 134 -28.01 9.59 0.65
CA CYS A 134 -29.28 10.29 0.48
C CYS A 134 -30.45 9.34 0.13
N ALA A 135 -30.16 8.14 -0.38
CA ALA A 135 -31.13 7.09 -0.63
C ALA A 135 -31.92 6.71 0.64
N PHE A 136 -31.26 6.76 1.80
CA PHE A 136 -31.82 6.35 3.09
C PHE A 136 -32.50 7.50 3.86
N ALA A 137 -32.05 8.74 3.63
CA ALA A 137 -32.57 9.91 4.36
C ALA A 137 -33.97 10.35 3.91
N ASN A 138 -34.34 10.08 2.65
CA ASN A 138 -35.54 10.62 2.02
C ASN A 138 -36.76 9.67 2.04
N GLY A 139 -36.75 8.68 2.95
CA GLY A 139 -37.86 7.75 3.15
C GLY A 139 -38.02 6.64 2.09
N PRO A 140 -39.09 5.83 2.16
CA PRO A 140 -39.22 4.58 1.39
C PRO A 140 -39.26 4.74 -0.13
N ALA A 141 -39.77 5.88 -0.64
CA ALA A 141 -39.83 6.16 -2.08
C ALA A 141 -38.42 6.33 -2.67
N SER A 142 -37.52 6.98 -1.92
CA SER A 142 -36.12 7.17 -2.32
C SER A 142 -35.37 5.85 -2.37
N LEU A 143 -35.59 4.98 -1.37
CA LEU A 143 -35.02 3.63 -1.36
C LEU A 143 -35.51 2.79 -2.55
N THR A 144 -36.81 2.86 -2.86
CA THR A 144 -37.41 2.14 -4.00
C THR A 144 -36.84 2.62 -5.34
N ARG A 145 -36.65 3.93 -5.49
CA ARG A 145 -35.98 4.53 -6.65
C ARG A 145 -34.54 4.02 -6.77
N THR A 146 -33.79 4.03 -5.67
CA THR A 146 -32.41 3.54 -5.62
C THR A 146 -32.31 2.08 -6.03
N VAL A 147 -33.20 1.22 -5.52
CA VAL A 147 -33.30 -0.18 -5.96
C VAL A 147 -33.50 -0.26 -7.47
N SER A 148 -34.40 0.54 -8.02
CA SER A 148 -34.68 0.55 -9.47
C SER A 148 -33.46 0.99 -10.29
N GLU A 149 -32.74 2.03 -9.84
CA GLU A 149 -31.50 2.50 -10.47
C GLU A 149 -30.40 1.43 -10.44
N VAL A 150 -30.21 0.75 -9.31
CA VAL A 150 -29.27 -0.38 -9.18
C VAL A 150 -29.65 -1.49 -10.18
N MET A 151 -30.92 -1.85 -10.29
CA MET A 151 -31.36 -2.90 -11.22
C MET A 151 -31.20 -2.50 -12.69
N GLN A 152 -31.33 -1.22 -13.05
CA GLN A 152 -31.03 -0.73 -14.41
C GLN A 152 -29.57 -0.97 -14.79
N HIS A 153 -28.63 -0.78 -13.86
CA HIS A 153 -27.21 -1.11 -14.07
C HIS A 153 -27.00 -2.61 -14.23
N VAL A 154 -27.66 -3.44 -13.42
CA VAL A 154 -27.61 -4.90 -13.54
C VAL A 154 -28.11 -5.36 -14.91
N GLU A 155 -29.26 -4.86 -15.36
CA GLU A 155 -29.82 -5.17 -16.69
C GLU A 155 -28.90 -4.72 -17.83
N ALA A 156 -28.34 -3.50 -17.73
CA ALA A 156 -27.38 -3.00 -18.72
C ALA A 156 -26.10 -3.84 -18.76
N ALA A 157 -25.61 -4.29 -17.60
CA ALA A 157 -24.46 -5.18 -17.50
C ALA A 157 -24.74 -6.55 -18.10
N VAL A 158 -25.96 -7.07 -17.96
CA VAL A 158 -26.38 -8.31 -18.61
C VAL A 158 -26.43 -8.13 -20.14
N ARG A 159 -27.03 -7.04 -20.63
CA ARG A 159 -27.05 -6.74 -22.07
C ARG A 159 -25.65 -6.64 -22.66
N ASN A 160 -24.71 -6.04 -21.92
CA ASN A 160 -23.31 -5.85 -22.34
C ASN A 160 -22.36 -6.94 -21.86
N ARG A 161 -22.88 -8.04 -21.28
CA ARG A 161 -22.10 -9.03 -20.53
C ARG A 161 -20.91 -9.57 -21.30
N ARG A 162 -21.10 -9.95 -22.57
CA ARG A 162 -20.02 -10.51 -23.41
C ARG A 162 -18.86 -9.52 -23.57
N THR A 163 -19.16 -8.24 -23.74
CA THR A 163 -18.16 -7.18 -23.90
C THR A 163 -17.39 -6.97 -22.61
N VAL A 164 -18.10 -6.84 -21.49
CA VAL A 164 -17.50 -6.63 -20.16
C VAL A 164 -16.67 -7.84 -19.73
N ALA A 165 -17.22 -9.05 -19.85
CA ALA A 165 -16.52 -10.28 -19.51
C ALA A 165 -15.23 -10.48 -20.34
N ARG A 166 -15.27 -10.19 -21.65
CA ARG A 166 -14.07 -10.23 -22.50
C ARG A 166 -13.01 -9.23 -22.04
N ARG A 167 -13.43 -7.99 -21.74
CA ARG A 167 -12.52 -6.95 -21.23
C ARG A 167 -11.91 -7.39 -19.89
N GLU A 168 -12.70 -7.96 -19.00
CA GLU A 168 -12.22 -8.39 -17.69
C GLU A 168 -11.24 -9.56 -17.79
N VAL A 169 -11.52 -10.56 -18.63
CA VAL A 169 -10.57 -11.65 -18.92
C VAL A 169 -9.27 -11.10 -19.50
N ALA A 170 -9.35 -10.12 -20.42
CA ALA A 170 -8.17 -9.51 -21.02
C ALA A 170 -7.31 -8.75 -20.00
N LEU A 171 -7.94 -7.95 -19.13
CA LEU A 171 -7.25 -7.21 -18.06
C LEU A 171 -6.64 -8.17 -17.02
N ARG A 172 -7.37 -9.21 -16.60
CA ARG A 172 -6.87 -10.25 -15.68
C ARG A 172 -5.64 -10.94 -16.25
N GLY A 173 -5.72 -11.41 -17.49
CA GLY A 173 -4.60 -12.05 -18.16
C GLY A 173 -3.40 -11.12 -18.38
N ALA A 174 -3.64 -9.82 -18.58
CA ALA A 174 -2.57 -8.82 -18.64
C ALA A 174 -1.92 -8.61 -17.27
N LEU A 175 -2.70 -8.59 -16.19
CA LEU A 175 -2.22 -8.41 -14.82
C LEU A 175 -1.39 -9.59 -14.35
N GLU A 176 -1.86 -10.82 -14.56
CA GLU A 176 -1.13 -12.04 -14.21
C GLU A 176 0.23 -12.09 -14.93
N LYS A 177 0.24 -11.81 -16.24
CA LYS A 177 1.48 -11.73 -17.02
C LYS A 177 2.41 -10.61 -16.55
N THR A 178 1.86 -9.47 -16.15
CA THR A 178 2.65 -8.32 -15.70
C THR A 178 3.25 -8.58 -14.32
N ALA A 179 2.47 -9.10 -13.37
CA ALA A 179 2.94 -9.50 -12.04
C ALA A 179 4.09 -10.51 -12.15
N ALA A 180 3.93 -11.55 -12.98
CA ALA A 180 4.99 -12.53 -13.24
C ALA A 180 6.28 -11.89 -13.81
N ARG A 181 6.17 -10.83 -14.62
CA ARG A 181 7.33 -10.12 -15.20
C ARG A 181 8.01 -9.14 -14.24
N ILE A 182 7.26 -8.60 -13.28
CA ILE A 182 7.80 -7.71 -12.24
C ILE A 182 8.84 -8.46 -11.40
N GLY A 183 8.53 -9.70 -10.99
CA GLY A 183 9.49 -10.61 -10.37
C GLY A 183 8.93 -11.34 -9.16
N ALA A 184 9.83 -11.95 -8.40
CA ALA A 184 9.47 -12.82 -7.28
C ALA A 184 8.58 -12.12 -6.24
N GLY A 185 7.54 -12.85 -5.82
CA GLY A 185 6.58 -12.42 -4.80
C GLY A 185 5.65 -11.28 -5.23
N CYS A 186 5.70 -10.85 -6.49
CA CYS A 186 4.65 -10.03 -7.07
C CYS A 186 3.49 -10.92 -7.55
N VAL A 187 2.32 -10.72 -6.95
CA VAL A 187 1.10 -11.46 -7.31
C VAL A 187 -0.08 -10.51 -7.44
N PRO A 188 -1.06 -10.79 -8.32
CA PRO A 188 -2.30 -10.04 -8.38
C PRO A 188 -3.09 -10.21 -7.07
N LEU A 189 -3.50 -9.10 -6.47
CA LEU A 189 -4.37 -9.11 -5.30
C LEU A 189 -5.80 -8.69 -5.66
N TRP A 190 -5.93 -7.70 -6.53
CA TRP A 190 -7.21 -7.10 -6.87
C TRP A 190 -7.24 -6.56 -8.29
N LEU A 191 -8.36 -6.80 -8.93
CA LEU A 191 -8.74 -6.16 -10.17
C LEU A 191 -10.27 -6.11 -10.20
N ARG A 192 -10.82 -4.95 -9.84
CA ARG A 192 -12.27 -4.74 -9.80
C ARG A 192 -12.61 -3.47 -10.55
N MET A 193 -13.74 -3.49 -11.25
CA MET A 193 -14.31 -2.26 -11.81
C MET A 193 -14.47 -1.22 -10.70
N ALA A 194 -14.23 0.06 -10.99
CA ALA A 194 -14.49 1.09 -10.01
C ALA A 194 -16.00 1.21 -9.72
N PRO A 195 -16.43 1.36 -8.45
CA PRO A 195 -17.84 1.43 -8.09
C PRO A 195 -18.59 2.47 -8.92
N ILE A 196 -19.76 2.09 -9.43
CA ILE A 196 -20.58 2.93 -10.32
C ILE A 196 -21.66 3.61 -9.47
N PRO A 197 -21.70 4.95 -9.38
CA PRO A 197 -22.80 5.65 -8.74
C PRO A 197 -24.14 5.20 -9.32
N SER A 198 -25.10 4.84 -8.47
CA SER A 198 -26.41 4.33 -8.91
C SER A 198 -27.13 5.32 -9.83
N ALA A 199 -26.97 6.62 -9.58
CA ALA A 199 -27.52 7.69 -10.38
C ALA A 199 -26.81 7.93 -11.73
N GLU A 200 -25.65 7.33 -11.99
CA GLU A 200 -24.94 7.45 -13.27
C GLU A 200 -25.70 6.69 -14.39
N PRO A 201 -25.67 7.17 -15.65
CA PRO A 201 -26.21 6.42 -16.78
C PRO A 201 -25.54 5.05 -16.99
N ALA A 202 -26.36 4.02 -17.19
CA ALA A 202 -25.90 2.63 -17.28
C ALA A 202 -25.17 2.26 -18.60
N ASP A 203 -25.18 3.13 -19.60
CA ASP A 203 -24.54 2.95 -20.90
C ASP A 203 -23.01 3.08 -20.87
N ARG A 204 -22.45 3.67 -19.80
CA ARG A 204 -21.01 3.91 -19.63
C ARG A 204 -20.22 2.73 -19.09
N LEU A 205 -20.89 1.63 -18.75
CA LEU A 205 -20.27 0.43 -18.16
C LEU A 205 -19.02 -0.07 -18.93
N PRO A 206 -19.02 -0.17 -20.27
CA PRO A 206 -17.86 -0.69 -21.00
C PRO A 206 -16.62 0.23 -20.95
N LEU A 207 -16.79 1.51 -20.59
CA LEU A 207 -15.73 2.52 -20.51
C LEU A 207 -15.19 2.73 -19.09
N ARG A 208 -15.85 2.13 -18.07
CA ARG A 208 -15.47 2.30 -16.67
C ARG A 208 -14.04 1.82 -16.43
N HIS A 209 -13.28 2.54 -15.62
CA HIS A 209 -11.94 2.06 -15.22
C HIS A 209 -12.06 0.93 -14.19
N TYR A 210 -10.98 0.19 -14.05
CA TYR A 210 -10.76 -0.80 -13.02
C TYR A 210 -9.73 -0.25 -12.04
N THR A 211 -9.72 -0.76 -10.82
CA THR A 211 -8.67 -0.53 -9.85
C THR A 211 -7.85 -1.79 -9.75
N VAL A 212 -6.54 -1.66 -9.88
CA VAL A 212 -5.59 -2.76 -9.78
C VAL A 212 -4.73 -2.65 -8.52
N VAL A 213 -4.48 -3.81 -7.90
CA VAL A 213 -3.55 -3.93 -6.78
C VAL A 213 -2.77 -5.22 -6.92
N THR A 214 -1.47 -5.14 -6.66
CA THR A 214 -0.55 -6.28 -6.61
C THR A 214 0.20 -6.30 -5.30
N THR A 215 0.75 -7.44 -4.93
CA THR A 215 1.74 -7.51 -3.85
C THR A 215 3.10 -7.06 -4.38
N LEU A 216 3.83 -6.24 -3.62
CA LEU A 216 5.20 -5.82 -3.91
C LEU A 216 6.04 -5.82 -2.63
N LEU A 217 7.36 -5.91 -2.75
CA LEU A 217 8.26 -5.63 -1.62
C LEU A 217 8.29 -4.12 -1.41
N ASP A 218 8.14 -3.67 -0.17
CA ASP A 218 8.26 -2.27 0.19
C ASP A 218 9.66 -1.91 0.70
N ASP A 219 9.82 -0.67 1.16
CA ASP A 219 11.04 -0.19 1.81
C ASP A 219 11.36 -0.92 3.11
N SER A 220 10.42 -1.67 3.69
CA SER A 220 10.65 -2.53 4.84
C SER A 220 11.03 -3.97 4.42
N LEU A 221 11.29 -4.19 3.13
CA LEU A 221 11.50 -5.51 2.53
C LEU A 221 10.40 -6.52 2.91
N SER A 222 9.20 -6.01 3.14
CA SER A 222 8.01 -6.79 3.47
C SER A 222 7.08 -6.79 2.27
N TYR A 223 6.54 -7.96 1.93
CA TYR A 223 5.51 -8.04 0.90
C TYR A 223 4.27 -7.33 1.40
N SER A 224 3.81 -6.31 0.65
CA SER A 224 2.61 -5.53 0.97
C SER A 224 1.82 -5.17 -0.29
N PRO A 225 0.52 -4.85 -0.17
CA PRO A 225 -0.28 -4.42 -1.31
C PRO A 225 0.25 -3.08 -1.82
N SER A 226 0.35 -2.93 -3.13
CA SER A 226 0.57 -1.64 -3.78
C SER A 226 -0.57 -0.67 -3.44
N PRO A 227 -0.37 0.64 -3.62
CA PRO A 227 -1.49 1.57 -3.74
C PRO A 227 -2.48 1.10 -4.81
N SER A 228 -3.75 1.50 -4.69
CA SER A 228 -4.75 1.35 -5.73
C SER A 228 -4.42 2.25 -6.91
N GLU A 229 -4.36 1.67 -8.11
CA GLU A 229 -4.10 2.43 -9.33
C GLU A 229 -5.26 2.24 -10.31
N PRO A 230 -5.80 3.32 -10.91
CA PRO A 230 -6.85 3.21 -11.91
C PRO A 230 -6.27 2.77 -13.25
N VAL A 231 -6.91 1.81 -13.90
CA VAL A 231 -6.54 1.27 -15.21
C VAL A 231 -7.77 1.16 -16.11
N TRP A 232 -7.63 1.58 -17.36
CA TRP A 232 -8.65 1.47 -18.40
C TRP A 232 -8.33 0.34 -19.36
N THR A 233 -7.04 0.12 -19.63
CA THR A 233 -6.56 -0.75 -20.71
C THR A 233 -5.46 -1.71 -20.26
N ASN A 234 -5.17 -2.69 -21.12
CA ASN A 234 -4.01 -3.57 -20.96
C ASN A 234 -2.67 -2.83 -21.08
N ALA A 235 -2.63 -1.64 -21.70
CA ALA A 235 -1.41 -0.84 -21.76
C ALA A 235 -1.09 -0.28 -20.37
N ASP A 236 -2.09 0.29 -19.70
CA ASP A 236 -1.97 0.84 -18.34
C ASP A 236 -1.42 -0.22 -17.37
N ILE A 237 -1.99 -1.43 -17.40
CA ILE A 237 -1.50 -2.56 -16.58
C ILE A 237 -0.03 -2.89 -16.89
N ARG A 238 0.39 -2.86 -18.16
CA ARG A 238 1.78 -3.17 -18.54
C ARG A 238 2.76 -2.11 -18.05
N ASP A 239 2.33 -0.87 -17.87
CA ASP A 239 3.19 0.20 -17.36
C ASP A 239 3.60 -0.04 -15.90
N HIS A 240 2.82 -0.80 -15.11
CA HIS A 240 3.25 -1.26 -13.77
C HIS A 240 4.57 -2.03 -13.81
N GLN A 241 4.84 -2.80 -14.87
CA GLN A 241 6.12 -3.50 -15.03
C GLN A 241 7.28 -2.50 -15.11
N ARG A 242 7.08 -1.41 -15.86
CA ARG A 242 8.09 -0.36 -16.04
C ARG A 242 8.30 0.41 -14.74
N LEU A 243 7.21 0.71 -14.03
CA LEU A 243 7.23 1.46 -12.76
C LEU A 243 7.90 0.67 -11.63
N HIS A 244 7.54 -0.61 -11.45
CA HIS A 244 7.95 -1.37 -10.26
C HIS A 244 9.07 -2.37 -10.52
N GLY A 245 9.24 -2.86 -11.75
CA GLY A 245 10.10 -4.01 -12.05
C GLY A 245 11.56 -3.83 -11.61
N ARG A 246 12.14 -2.63 -11.82
CA ARG A 246 13.53 -2.36 -11.41
C ARG A 246 13.67 -2.37 -9.88
N THR A 247 12.79 -1.67 -9.19
CA THR A 247 12.79 -1.57 -7.71
C THR A 247 12.52 -2.93 -7.07
N GLN A 248 11.57 -3.69 -7.59
CA GLN A 248 11.24 -5.02 -7.07
C GLN A 248 12.40 -5.99 -7.21
N ARG A 249 13.09 -6.02 -8.37
CA ARG A 249 14.28 -6.86 -8.58
C ARG A 249 15.39 -6.50 -7.61
N ARG A 250 15.64 -5.20 -7.40
CA ARG A 250 16.62 -4.72 -6.41
C ARG A 250 16.25 -5.20 -5.01
N ARG A 251 15.03 -4.96 -4.55
CA ARG A 251 14.55 -5.37 -3.21
C ARG A 251 14.57 -6.88 -3.02
N THR A 252 14.22 -7.64 -4.05
CA THR A 252 14.27 -9.11 -4.02
C THR A 252 15.70 -9.61 -3.84
N THR A 253 16.66 -9.02 -4.57
CA THR A 253 18.08 -9.35 -4.44
C THR A 253 18.57 -9.02 -3.03
N LEU A 254 18.29 -7.80 -2.55
CA LEU A 254 18.65 -7.38 -1.19
C LEU A 254 18.08 -8.30 -0.11
N LEU A 255 16.79 -8.66 -0.22
CA LEU A 255 16.17 -9.60 0.71
C LEU A 255 16.84 -10.97 0.66
N GLY A 256 17.15 -11.48 -0.53
CA GLY A 256 17.87 -12.74 -0.72
C GLY A 256 19.27 -12.72 -0.10
N ASP A 257 20.03 -11.65 -0.28
CA ASP A 257 21.38 -11.48 0.28
C ASP A 257 21.36 -11.41 1.82
N LEU A 258 20.38 -10.70 2.39
CA LEU A 258 20.17 -10.63 3.84
C LEU A 258 19.80 -12.00 4.42
N GLN A 259 18.90 -12.73 3.76
CA GLN A 259 18.53 -14.09 4.18
C GLN A 259 19.71 -15.06 4.10
N ALA A 260 20.48 -15.01 3.01
CA ALA A 260 21.64 -15.89 2.81
C ALA A 260 22.77 -15.63 3.82
N SER A 261 22.97 -14.37 4.22
CA SER A 261 23.98 -13.97 5.21
C SER A 261 23.51 -14.10 6.66
N GLY A 262 22.22 -14.40 6.89
CA GLY A 262 21.63 -14.37 8.23
C GLY A 262 21.69 -12.97 8.86
N SER A 263 21.59 -11.91 8.06
CA SER A 263 21.65 -10.52 8.52
C SER A 263 20.27 -9.85 8.54
N ILE A 264 20.05 -8.97 9.51
CA ILE A 264 18.84 -8.13 9.57
C ILE A 264 18.98 -6.79 8.83
N GLY A 265 20.18 -6.50 8.33
CA GLY A 265 20.49 -5.25 7.65
C GLY A 265 21.86 -4.72 8.00
N SER A 266 22.16 -3.55 7.43
CA SER A 266 23.42 -2.86 7.60
C SER A 266 23.26 -1.47 8.22
N ILE A 267 24.34 -0.88 8.71
CA ILE A 267 24.37 0.48 9.29
C ILE A 267 25.33 1.35 8.49
N THR A 268 24.91 2.56 8.12
CA THR A 268 25.80 3.54 7.46
C THR A 268 26.80 4.14 8.46
N ASP A 269 27.93 4.63 7.97
CA ASP A 269 28.99 5.17 8.85
C ASP A 269 28.50 6.34 9.72
N VAL A 270 27.63 7.20 9.17
CA VAL A 270 27.05 8.31 9.92
C VAL A 270 26.03 7.81 10.96
N SER A 271 25.24 6.78 10.63
CA SER A 271 24.34 6.16 11.59
C SER A 271 25.09 5.46 12.72
N LEU A 272 26.17 4.75 12.42
CA LEU A 272 27.01 4.12 13.43
C LEU A 272 27.67 5.17 14.34
N ALA A 273 28.19 6.25 13.74
CA ALA A 273 28.75 7.37 14.49
C ALA A 273 27.71 8.05 15.40
N LEU A 274 26.47 8.21 14.93
CA LEU A 274 25.36 8.74 15.74
C LEU A 274 25.01 7.83 16.92
N ILE A 275 24.88 6.52 16.67
CA ILE A 275 24.59 5.50 17.68
C ILE A 275 25.66 5.50 18.77
N ASN A 276 26.93 5.48 18.38
CA ASN A 276 28.05 5.49 19.31
C ASN A 276 28.10 6.81 20.10
N ALA A 277 27.89 7.96 19.45
CA ALA A 277 27.84 9.25 20.14
C ALA A 277 26.67 9.35 21.13
N ALA A 278 25.59 8.60 20.90
CA ALA A 278 24.44 8.53 21.79
C ALA A 278 24.58 7.49 22.91
N ASP A 279 25.71 6.78 22.99
CA ASP A 279 25.97 5.65 23.91
C ASP A 279 24.96 4.49 23.74
N LEU A 280 24.52 4.25 22.51
CA LEU A 280 23.60 3.16 22.17
C LEU A 280 24.36 1.94 21.61
N GLU A 281 23.81 0.74 21.80
CA GLU A 281 24.39 -0.48 21.22
C GLU A 281 23.91 -0.66 19.76
N PRO A 282 24.82 -0.84 18.78
CA PRO A 282 24.45 -0.88 17.36
C PRO A 282 23.45 -1.98 16.97
N SER A 283 23.61 -3.19 17.51
CA SER A 283 22.78 -4.35 17.14
C SER A 283 21.35 -4.22 17.66
N ALA A 284 21.19 -3.80 18.91
CA ALA A 284 19.93 -3.52 19.58
C ALA A 284 19.21 -2.35 18.91
N THR A 285 19.95 -1.32 18.51
CA THR A 285 19.38 -0.17 17.79
C THR A 285 18.86 -0.59 16.41
N LEU A 286 19.63 -1.41 15.68
CA LEU A 286 19.22 -1.95 14.38
C LEU A 286 17.97 -2.83 14.51
N LEU A 287 17.93 -3.71 15.52
CA LEU A 287 16.76 -4.54 15.84
C LEU A 287 15.53 -3.69 16.17
N ALA A 288 15.68 -2.69 17.03
CA ALA A 288 14.59 -1.80 17.42
C ALA A 288 14.06 -0.98 16.23
N ALA A 289 14.94 -0.44 15.39
CA ALA A 289 14.54 0.31 14.20
C ALA A 289 13.81 -0.58 13.18
N ARG A 290 14.28 -1.81 12.98
CA ARG A 290 13.59 -2.80 12.13
C ARG A 290 12.22 -3.14 12.70
N ALA A 291 12.12 -3.39 14.01
CA ALA A 291 10.84 -3.72 14.66
C ALA A 291 9.83 -2.56 14.55
N ALA A 292 10.29 -1.32 14.79
CA ALA A 292 9.46 -0.13 14.61
C ALA A 292 8.95 -0.02 13.16
N ARG A 293 9.82 -0.23 12.18
CA ARG A 293 9.48 -0.13 10.75
C ARG A 293 8.55 -1.24 10.24
N ILE A 294 8.65 -2.44 10.81
CA ILE A 294 7.73 -3.54 10.50
C ILE A 294 6.34 -3.26 11.09
N GLY A 295 6.27 -2.70 12.31
CA GLY A 295 5.01 -2.35 12.94
C GLY A 295 4.29 -1.17 12.30
N ASP A 296 5.05 -0.15 11.88
CA ASP A 296 4.57 1.07 11.25
C ASP A 296 5.48 1.45 10.06
N PRO A 297 4.96 1.66 8.84
CA PRO A 297 5.77 2.15 7.71
C PRO A 297 6.43 3.52 7.95
N ARG A 298 5.97 4.31 8.94
CA ARG A 298 6.64 5.52 9.42
C ARG A 298 7.47 5.30 10.68
N GLY A 299 7.48 4.07 11.20
CA GLY A 299 8.23 3.68 12.38
C GLY A 299 9.71 4.01 12.22
N GLU A 300 10.21 4.78 13.18
CA GLU A 300 11.56 5.29 13.25
C GLU A 300 11.92 5.56 14.72
N LEU A 301 13.21 5.52 15.03
CA LEU A 301 13.69 5.86 16.37
C LEU A 301 14.05 7.33 16.39
N GLN A 302 13.39 8.11 17.24
CA GLN A 302 13.60 9.55 17.35
C GLN A 302 14.13 9.92 18.74
N PHE A 303 15.10 10.84 18.79
CA PHE A 303 15.55 11.44 20.04
C PHE A 303 16.12 12.84 19.81
N ARG A 304 15.95 13.71 20.82
CA ARG A 304 16.54 15.07 20.81
C ARG A 304 17.83 15.11 21.61
N ARG A 305 18.94 15.44 20.95
CA ARG A 305 20.27 15.64 21.55
C ARG A 305 21.07 16.64 20.69
N TRP A 306 22.02 17.33 21.31
CA TRP A 306 22.87 18.32 20.65
C TRP A 306 22.10 19.42 19.90
N GLY A 307 20.95 19.83 20.45
CA GLY A 307 20.07 20.83 19.81
C GLY A 307 19.38 20.34 18.53
N CYS A 308 19.51 19.06 18.17
CA CYS A 308 18.95 18.49 16.95
C CYS A 308 17.89 17.42 17.26
N LEU A 309 16.94 17.24 16.35
CA LEU A 309 16.12 16.03 16.27
C LEU A 309 16.89 15.00 15.45
N ASN A 310 17.23 13.88 16.07
CA ASN A 310 17.93 12.77 15.44
C ASN A 310 16.93 11.65 15.19
N THR A 311 16.92 11.15 13.96
CA THR A 311 16.02 10.08 13.52
C THR A 311 16.83 8.95 12.89
N LEU A 312 16.57 7.73 13.33
CA LEU A 312 17.12 6.50 12.75
C LEU A 312 15.99 5.70 12.09
N SER A 313 16.07 5.52 10.77
CA SER A 313 15.06 4.84 9.98
C SER A 313 15.68 3.63 9.28
N TRP A 314 15.05 2.45 9.41
CA TRP A 314 15.47 1.25 8.70
C TRP A 314 14.78 1.18 7.34
N ILE A 315 15.54 1.22 6.25
CA ILE A 315 15.04 1.31 4.87
C ILE A 315 15.86 0.38 3.96
N GLU A 316 15.18 -0.53 3.30
CA GLU A 316 15.72 -1.51 2.36
C GLU A 316 16.92 -2.28 2.93
N GLY A 317 16.81 -2.68 4.21
CA GLY A 317 17.90 -3.39 4.88
C GLY A 317 19.03 -2.50 5.35
N VAL A 318 18.89 -1.16 5.35
CA VAL A 318 19.93 -0.23 5.80
C VAL A 318 19.37 0.72 6.85
N LEU A 319 20.04 0.84 7.98
CA LEU A 319 19.77 1.85 8.99
C LEU A 319 20.39 3.18 8.55
N ARG A 320 19.53 4.17 8.35
CA ARG A 320 19.88 5.51 7.87
C ARG A 320 19.55 6.56 8.90
N THR A 321 20.29 7.65 8.87
CA THR A 321 20.13 8.76 9.81
C THR A 321 19.60 10.00 9.11
N SER A 322 18.67 10.66 9.78
CA SER A 322 18.32 12.06 9.57
C SER A 322 18.68 12.88 10.81
N ILE A 323 19.27 14.06 10.61
CA ILE A 323 19.58 15.02 11.68
C ILE A 323 18.95 16.34 11.27
N GLU A 324 17.95 16.79 12.03
CA GLU A 324 17.22 18.03 11.77
C GLU A 324 17.57 19.07 12.84
N CYS A 325 17.95 20.26 12.39
CA CYS A 325 18.26 21.42 13.20
C CYS A 325 17.58 22.68 12.63
N ASP A 326 17.57 23.78 13.38
CA ASP A 326 16.82 24.99 13.01
C ASP A 326 17.17 25.55 11.62
N GLN A 327 18.39 25.31 11.13
CA GLN A 327 18.91 25.87 9.88
C GLN A 327 19.04 24.85 8.75
N GLY A 328 18.71 23.58 8.98
CA GLY A 328 18.90 22.57 7.96
C GLY A 328 18.63 21.15 8.41
N ARG A 329 18.80 20.25 7.46
CA ARG A 329 18.56 18.83 7.62
C ARG A 329 19.60 18.02 6.88
N TYR A 330 20.19 17.08 7.59
CA TYR A 330 20.98 16.01 7.01
C TYR A 330 20.10 14.77 6.80
N ASP A 331 20.12 14.20 5.60
CA ASP A 331 19.52 12.91 5.26
C ASP A 331 20.58 12.07 4.55
N ASP A 332 21.05 11.00 5.20
CA ASP A 332 21.98 9.97 4.71
C ASP A 332 22.64 10.22 3.32
N GLY A 333 23.73 10.98 3.31
CA GLY A 333 24.48 11.35 2.09
C GLY A 333 24.30 12.80 1.66
N GLN A 334 23.32 13.53 2.23
CA GLN A 334 23.01 14.90 1.85
C GLN A 334 22.74 15.79 3.08
N LEU A 335 23.41 16.94 3.16
CA LEU A 335 23.06 18.05 4.06
C LEU A 335 22.39 19.16 3.24
N THR A 336 21.21 19.59 3.68
CA THR A 336 20.44 20.69 3.11
C THR A 336 20.35 21.81 4.14
N LEU A 337 20.86 22.98 3.83
CA LEU A 337 20.71 24.18 4.67
C LEU A 337 19.67 25.10 4.06
N HIS A 338 18.74 25.58 4.87
CA HIS A 338 17.64 26.44 4.42
C HIS A 338 18.09 27.91 4.37
N GLY A 339 17.84 28.57 3.24
CA GLY A 339 18.15 29.99 3.06
C GLY A 339 18.77 30.31 1.71
N ALA A 340 18.88 31.60 1.42
CA ALA A 340 19.54 32.11 0.22
C ALA A 340 21.05 32.16 0.45
N TYR A 341 21.80 31.34 -0.28
CA TYR A 341 23.26 31.29 -0.23
C TYR A 341 23.86 31.75 -1.55
N PRO A 342 24.99 32.49 -1.55
CA PRO A 342 25.66 32.84 -2.80
C PRO A 342 26.26 31.59 -3.48
N ALA A 343 26.09 31.49 -4.80
CA ALA A 343 26.58 30.35 -5.59
C ALA A 343 28.10 30.12 -5.47
N SER A 344 28.87 31.17 -5.12
CA SER A 344 30.30 31.08 -4.87
C SER A 344 30.66 30.15 -3.70
N LEU A 345 29.76 29.94 -2.73
CA LEU A 345 29.99 29.00 -1.62
C LEU A 345 30.09 27.55 -2.09
N ALA A 346 29.35 27.18 -3.14
CA ALA A 346 29.39 25.81 -3.67
C ALA A 346 30.78 25.44 -4.23
N ILE A 347 31.48 26.42 -4.83
CA ILE A 347 32.78 26.22 -5.48
C ILE A 347 33.85 25.79 -4.47
N GLY A 348 33.81 26.32 -3.24
CA GLY A 348 34.80 26.06 -2.19
C GLY A 348 34.48 24.88 -1.26
N CYS A 349 33.33 24.22 -1.42
CA CYS A 349 32.88 23.21 -0.46
C CYS A 349 33.38 21.80 -0.76
N LYS A 350 33.70 21.47 -2.02
CA LYS A 350 34.20 20.15 -2.39
C LYS A 350 35.51 19.83 -1.66
N GLY A 351 35.60 18.63 -1.08
CA GLY A 351 36.76 18.16 -0.33
C GLY A 351 36.80 18.61 1.13
N ARG A 352 35.87 19.48 1.57
CA ARG A 352 35.77 19.87 2.98
C ARG A 352 34.99 18.83 3.80
N PRO A 353 35.35 18.61 5.08
CA PRO A 353 34.53 17.80 5.99
C PRO A 353 33.14 18.42 6.18
N LEU A 354 32.09 17.60 6.20
CA LEU A 354 30.73 18.07 6.52
C LEU A 354 30.63 18.66 7.92
N ALA A 355 31.43 18.14 8.86
CA ALA A 355 31.52 18.66 10.23
C ALA A 355 32.02 20.13 10.29
N ALA A 356 32.68 20.62 9.24
CA ALA A 356 33.09 22.02 9.16
C ALA A 356 31.95 22.97 8.78
N ILE A 357 30.80 22.41 8.37
CA ILE A 357 29.59 23.16 8.00
C ILE A 357 28.51 22.97 9.06
N MET A 358 28.26 21.74 9.50
CA MET A 358 27.33 21.41 10.57
C MET A 358 28.07 20.72 11.70
N ASP A 359 28.19 21.40 12.84
CA ASP A 359 28.88 20.85 14.00
C ASP A 359 28.01 19.83 14.73
N HIS A 360 28.14 18.57 14.34
CA HIS A 360 27.43 17.44 14.94
C HIS A 360 28.40 16.29 15.25
N PRO A 361 28.35 15.67 16.45
CA PRO A 361 29.26 14.59 16.83
C PRO A 361 29.35 13.45 15.80
N ALA A 362 28.20 13.01 15.26
CA ALA A 362 28.15 11.97 14.24
C ALA A 362 28.91 12.32 12.94
N LEU A 363 28.87 13.60 12.53
CA LEU A 363 29.58 14.06 11.33
C LEU A 363 31.08 14.22 11.57
N ARG A 364 31.48 14.61 12.79
CA ARG A 364 32.91 14.67 13.18
C ARG A 364 33.51 13.27 13.15
N THR A 365 32.84 12.31 13.78
CA THR A 365 33.35 10.93 13.92
C THR A 365 33.29 10.14 12.62
N SER A 366 32.26 10.32 11.79
CA SER A 366 32.18 9.63 10.49
C SER A 366 33.19 10.13 9.46
N GLY A 367 33.75 11.34 9.65
CA GLY A 367 34.72 11.92 8.71
C GLY A 367 34.13 12.20 7.32
N ALA A 368 32.81 12.38 7.20
CA ALA A 368 32.14 12.55 5.92
C ALA A 368 32.68 13.78 5.15
N VAL A 369 33.11 13.58 3.90
CA VAL A 369 33.71 14.62 3.05
C VAL A 369 32.79 15.00 1.89
N ILE A 370 32.59 16.29 1.68
CA ILE A 370 31.73 16.84 0.64
C ILE A 370 32.28 16.47 -0.75
N ALA A 371 31.50 15.71 -1.52
CA ALA A 371 31.80 15.30 -2.88
C ALA A 371 31.30 16.32 -3.92
N SER A 372 30.16 16.95 -3.64
CA SER A 372 29.55 17.98 -4.50
C SER A 372 28.69 18.93 -3.69
N ALA A 373 28.55 20.16 -4.16
CA ALA A 373 27.70 21.20 -3.58
C ALA A 373 26.85 21.86 -4.67
N ASN A 374 25.62 22.23 -4.35
CA ASN A 374 24.72 22.97 -5.22
C ASN A 374 23.92 24.00 -4.42
N VAL A 375 23.58 25.12 -5.05
CA VAL A 375 22.73 26.16 -4.47
C VAL A 375 21.46 26.25 -5.32
N THR A 376 20.31 26.30 -4.66
CA THR A 376 19.01 26.68 -5.23
C THR A 376 18.60 28.05 -4.71
N GLU A 377 17.45 28.57 -5.15
CA GLU A 377 16.93 29.86 -4.69
C GLU A 377 16.73 29.91 -3.15
N ASP A 378 16.47 28.76 -2.54
CA ASP A 378 16.02 28.60 -1.16
C ASP A 378 16.87 27.62 -0.32
N ALA A 379 17.88 26.97 -0.91
CA ALA A 379 18.68 25.98 -0.20
C ALA A 379 20.13 25.87 -0.66
N PHE A 380 20.98 25.46 0.28
CA PHE A 380 22.34 25.02 -0.01
C PHE A 380 22.47 23.53 0.25
N ILE A 381 22.77 22.76 -0.80
CA ILE A 381 22.76 21.30 -0.79
C ILE A 381 24.18 20.77 -0.93
N LEU A 382 24.64 20.05 0.08
CA LEU A 382 25.95 19.42 0.16
C LEU A 382 25.79 17.91 0.13
N ARG A 383 26.50 17.20 -0.76
CA ARG A 383 26.42 15.74 -0.88
C ARG A 383 27.76 15.08 -0.65
N HIS A 384 27.75 13.92 -0.01
CA HIS A 384 28.90 13.02 0.14
C HIS A 384 28.50 11.59 -0.23
N ARG A 385 29.48 10.70 -0.32
CA ARG A 385 29.22 9.26 -0.41
C ARG A 385 29.03 8.71 1.00
N SER A 386 27.90 8.05 1.25
CA SER A 386 27.72 7.23 2.45
C SER A 386 28.33 5.84 2.20
N SER A 387 29.17 5.40 3.12
CA SER A 387 29.63 4.01 3.22
C SER A 387 28.77 3.22 4.21
N VAL A 388 28.77 1.89 4.03
CA VAL A 388 28.05 0.93 4.86
C VAL A 388 29.09 0.01 5.48
N THR A 389 29.14 -0.08 6.82
CA THR A 389 30.26 -0.71 7.54
C THR A 389 29.87 -1.92 8.38
N PHE A 390 28.63 -2.02 8.83
CA PHE A 390 28.21 -3.07 9.76
C PHE A 390 27.04 -3.87 9.20
N GLY A 391 27.10 -5.21 9.21
CA GLY A 391 25.97 -6.10 8.94
C GLY A 391 25.58 -6.86 10.20
N GLY A 392 24.44 -6.54 10.80
CA GLY A 392 24.01 -7.17 12.06
C GLY A 392 23.57 -8.61 11.80
N ARG A 393 24.08 -9.58 12.56
CA ARG A 393 23.69 -11.00 12.45
C ARG A 393 22.42 -11.29 13.25
N TYR A 394 21.62 -12.23 12.75
CA TYR A 394 20.54 -12.88 13.48
C TYR A 394 21.15 -13.72 14.62
N ILE A 395 20.80 -13.43 15.87
CA ILE A 395 20.96 -14.38 16.98
C ILE A 395 19.54 -14.59 17.50
N ASP A 396 18.88 -15.64 17.01
CA ASP A 396 17.67 -16.14 17.68
C ASP A 396 18.08 -16.65 19.06
N GLN A 397 17.46 -16.07 20.10
CA GLN A 397 17.23 -16.74 21.38
C GLN A 397 15.75 -17.03 21.51
#